data_AF-A0A1B7MG18-F1
#
_entry.id   AF-A0A1B7MG18-F1
#
_cell.length_a   1.000
_cell.length_b   1.000
_cell.length_c   1.000
_cell.angle_alpha   90.00
_cell.angle_beta   90.00
_cell.angle_gamma   90.00
#
_symmetry.space_group_name_H-M   'P 1'
#
loop_
_entity.id
_entity.type
_entity.pdbx_description
1 polymer ?
#
loop_
_entity_poly.entity_id
_entity_poly.type
_entity_poly.pdbx_seq_one_letter_code
_entity_poly.pdbx_strand_id
1 'polypeptide(L)' 'MTSLAFTSVDVLSCKCSSLPQVLVYHGLFPMVPSQPRMAISIELLSFYHALFERSCDAINALASALKTHYSRRGYQMIDA' A
#
# COMPACT_ATOMS: atom_id res chain seq x y z
N MET A 1 -19.10 1.62 -0.85
CA MET A 1 -18.55 0.43 -1.55
C MET A 1 -17.38 0.87 -2.42
N THR A 2 -16.30 1.33 -1.80
CA THR A 2 -15.09 1.78 -2.51
C THR A 2 -14.21 0.56 -2.76
N SER A 3 -14.13 0.14 -4.02
CA SER A 3 -13.23 -0.93 -4.43
C SER A 3 -11.79 -0.42 -4.31
N LEU A 4 -11.00 -0.99 -3.39
CA LEU A 4 -9.54 -0.90 -3.41
C LEU A 4 -9.07 -1.71 -4.63
N ALA A 5 -9.09 -1.10 -5.80
CA ALA A 5 -8.64 -1.73 -7.03
C ALA A 5 -7.11 -1.68 -7.11
N PHE A 6 -6.51 -2.78 -7.57
CA PHE A 6 -5.12 -2.74 -8.01
C PHE A 6 -5.03 -2.02 -9.35
N THR A 7 -4.12 -1.07 -9.43
CA THR A 7 -3.72 -0.43 -10.67
C THR A 7 -2.28 -0.82 -10.96
N SER A 8 -2.03 -1.30 -12.18
CA SER A 8 -0.67 -1.42 -12.69
C SER A 8 -0.23 -0.03 -13.15
N VAL A 9 0.94 0.41 -12.68
CA VAL A 9 1.51 1.71 -13.03
C VAL A 9 2.88 1.46 -13.66
N ASP A 10 3.07 1.96 -14.87
CA ASP A 10 4.39 2.02 -15.49
C ASP A 10 5.15 3.23 -14.91
N VAL A 11 6.28 2.95 -14.26
CA VAL A 11 7.11 3.98 -13.62
C VAL A 11 8.42 4.10 -14.36
N LEU A 12 8.66 5.27 -14.95
CA LEU A 12 9.94 5.61 -15.56
C LEU A 12 10.92 6.03 -14.46
N SER A 13 12.10 5.39 -14.42
CA SER A 13 13.18 5.78 -13.51
C SER A 13 14.48 6.04 -14.27
N CYS A 14 15.29 6.97 -13.77
CA CYS A 14 16.59 7.34 -14.32
C CYS A 14 17.69 7.05 -13.31
N LYS A 15 18.97 7.04 -13.73
CA LYS A 15 20.10 6.98 -12.78
C LYS A 15 20.14 8.17 -11.81
N CYS A 16 19.46 9.27 -12.12
CA CYS A 16 19.35 10.46 -11.29
C CYS A 16 18.42 10.31 -10.08
N SER A 17 17.51 9.33 -10.07
CA SER A 17 16.58 9.12 -8.95
C SER A 17 16.25 7.65 -8.81
N SER A 18 16.35 7.13 -7.59
CA SER A 18 16.07 5.72 -7.34
C SER A 18 14.56 5.43 -7.50
N LEU A 19 14.20 4.21 -7.90
CA LEU A 19 12.80 3.82 -8.02
C LEU A 19 11.97 4.10 -6.74
N PRO A 20 12.47 3.86 -5.51
CA PRO A 20 11.79 4.29 -4.28
C PRO A 20 11.50 5.80 -4.21
N GLN A 21 12.44 6.65 -4.62
CA GLN A 21 12.25 8.10 -4.61
C GLN A 21 11.15 8.52 -5.58
N VAL A 22 11.15 7.95 -6.79
CA VAL A 22 10.12 8.21 -7.80
C VAL A 22 8.74 7.75 -7.30
N LEU A 23 8.65 6.57 -6.69
CA LEU A 23 7.40 6.07 -6.12
C LEU A 23 6.86 7.00 -5.03
N VAL A 24 7.71 7.40 -4.08
CA VAL A 24 7.31 8.31 -2.99
C VAL A 24 6.88 9.67 -3.54
N TYR A 25 7.59 10.19 -4.54
CA TYR A 25 7.21 11.43 -5.23
C TYR A 25 5.80 11.34 -5.84
N HIS A 26 5.42 10.16 -6.34
CA HIS A 26 4.08 9.89 -6.87
C HIS A 26 3.05 9.43 -5.83
N GLY A 27 3.34 9.56 -4.53
CA GLY A 27 2.38 9.21 -3.48
C GLY A 27 2.30 7.70 -3.20
N LEU A 28 3.29 6.92 -3.61
CA LEU A 28 3.35 5.47 -3.43
C LEU A 28 4.52 5.10 -2.52
N PHE A 29 4.23 4.43 -1.41
CA PHE A 29 5.23 3.91 -0.48
C PHE A 29 5.69 2.51 -0.91
N PRO A 30 6.98 2.29 -1.23
CA PRO A 30 7.47 0.98 -1.65
C PRO A 30 7.52 0.01 -0.47
N MET A 31 6.93 -1.18 -0.62
CA MET A 31 6.95 -2.24 0.41
C MET A 31 8.34 -2.87 0.60
N VAL A 32 9.22 -2.76 -0.40
CA VAL A 32 10.61 -3.24 -0.37
C VAL A 32 11.50 -2.20 -1.06
N PRO A 33 12.30 -1.41 -0.32
CA PRO A 33 13.07 -0.32 -0.91
C PRO A 33 14.13 -0.77 -1.94
N SER A 34 14.71 -1.95 -1.74
CA SER A 34 15.75 -2.50 -2.62
C SER A 34 15.21 -3.09 -3.92
N GLN A 35 13.95 -3.56 -3.93
CA GLN A 35 13.30 -4.14 -5.10
C GLN A 35 11.78 -3.98 -5.03
N PRO A 36 11.26 -2.76 -5.30
CA PRO A 36 9.84 -2.48 -5.20
C PRO A 36 9.04 -3.27 -6.25
N ARG A 37 8.36 -4.34 -5.83
CA ARG A 37 7.38 -5.06 -6.67
C ARG A 37 5.94 -4.69 -6.34
N MET A 38 5.74 -4.07 -5.19
CA MET A 38 4.47 -3.56 -4.70
C MET A 38 4.70 -2.25 -3.97
N ALA A 39 3.75 -1.34 -4.10
CA ALA A 39 3.71 -0.09 -3.38
C ALA A 39 2.28 0.15 -2.86
N ILE A 40 2.17 0.87 -1.75
CA ILE A 40 0.90 1.22 -1.10
C ILE A 40 0.71 2.72 -1.23
N SER A 41 -0.52 3.18 -1.48
CA SER A 41 -0.83 4.62 -1.46
C SER A 41 -0.48 5.25 -0.11
N ILE A 42 0.28 6.34 -0.14
CA ILE A 42 0.60 7.13 1.04
C ILE A 42 -0.68 7.71 1.64
N GLU A 43 -1.66 8.11 0.82
CA GLU A 43 -2.96 8.58 1.31
C GLU A 43 -3.72 7.49 2.08
N LEU A 44 -3.63 6.24 1.61
CA LEU A 44 -4.21 5.10 2.34
C LEU A 44 -3.51 4.90 3.70
N LEU A 45 -2.19 5.06 3.76
CA LEU A 45 -1.44 4.98 5.00
C LEU A 45 -1.81 6.14 5.95
N SER A 46 -1.98 7.36 5.44
CA SER A 46 -2.44 8.51 6.23
C SER A 46 -3.86 8.29 6.77
N PHE A 47 -4.76 7.74 5.96
CA PHE A 47 -6.10 7.37 6.40
C PHE A 47 -6.07 6.27 7.48
N TYR A 48 -5.23 5.25 7.29
CA TYR A 48 -5.02 4.19 8.29
C TYR A 48 -4.50 4.77 9.61
N HIS A 49 -3.55 5.72 9.57
CA HIS A 49 -3.04 6.39 10.76
C HIS A 49 -4.11 7.23 11.47
N ALA A 50 -4.91 8.00 10.72
CA ALA A 50 -6.01 8.78 11.29
C ALA A 50 -7.08 7.87 11.93
N LEU A 51 -7.35 6.69 11.35
CA LEU A 51 -8.20 5.68 11.98
C LEU A 51 -7.56 5.15 13.27
N PHE A 52 -6.24 4.94 13.28
CA PHE A 52 -5.52 4.50 14.47
C PHE A 52 -5.71 5.42 15.66
N GLU A 53 -5.60 6.73 15.44
CA GLU A 53 -5.77 7.72 16.50
C GLU A 53 -7.19 7.80 17.04
N ARG A 54 -8.20 7.30 16.30
CA ARG A 54 -9.62 7.50 16.61
C ARG A 54 -10.33 6.23 17.05
N SER A 55 -9.95 5.05 16.56
CA SER A 55 -10.61 3.78 16.88
C SER A 55 -9.74 2.57 16.52
N CYS A 56 -9.31 1.82 17.54
CA CYS A 56 -8.61 0.55 17.34
C CYS A 56 -9.45 -0.50 16.60
N ASP A 57 -10.77 -0.54 16.83
CA ASP A 57 -11.65 -1.51 16.18
C ASP A 57 -11.77 -1.25 14.68
N ALA A 58 -11.80 0.02 14.27
CA ALA A 58 -11.84 0.40 12.86
C ALA A 58 -10.59 -0.04 12.09
N ILE A 59 -9.43 -0.03 12.74
CA ILE A 59 -8.17 -0.54 12.16
C ILE A 59 -8.24 -2.04 11.96
N ASN A 60 -8.64 -2.77 13.00
CA ASN A 60 -8.69 -4.23 12.94
C ASN A 60 -9.69 -4.69 11.86
N ALA A 61 -10.82 -3.99 11.74
CA ALA A 61 -11.78 -4.20 10.67
C ALA A 61 -11.17 -3.91 9.28
N LEU A 62 -10.43 -2.80 9.13
CA LEU A 62 -9.77 -2.44 7.88
C LEU A 62 -8.68 -3.46 7.49
N ALA A 63 -7.82 -3.86 8.43
CA ALA A 63 -6.77 -4.85 8.21
C ALA A 63 -7.37 -6.21 7.83
N SER A 64 -8.44 -6.64 8.51
CA SER A 64 -9.16 -7.87 8.19
C SER A 64 -9.82 -7.82 6.80
N ALA A 65 -10.41 -6.68 6.44
CA ALA A 65 -10.98 -6.46 5.12
C ALA A 65 -9.91 -6.51 4.02
N LEU A 66 -8.75 -5.88 4.24
CA LEU A 66 -7.59 -5.94 3.36
C LEU A 66 -7.09 -7.39 3.20
N LYS A 67 -6.85 -8.10 4.30
CA LYS A 67 -6.41 -9.51 4.28
C LYS A 67 -7.37 -10.39 3.48
N THR A 68 -8.67 -10.27 3.74
CA THR A 68 -9.71 -11.00 3.00
C THR A 68 -9.70 -10.65 1.52
N HIS A 69 -9.56 -9.37 1.19
CA HIS A 69 -9.56 -8.86 -0.18
C HIS A 69 -8.34 -9.35 -0.99
N TYR A 70 -7.17 -9.36 -0.37
CA TYR A 70 -5.92 -9.83 -0.98
C TYR A 70 -5.90 -11.35 -1.13
N SER A 71 -6.31 -12.10 -0.10
CA SER A 71 -6.41 -13.57 -0.17
C SER A 71 -7.33 -14.04 -1.30
N ARG A 72 -8.47 -13.35 -1.52
CA ARG A 72 -9.39 -13.65 -2.64
C ARG A 72 -8.78 -13.47 -4.03
N ARG A 73 -7.69 -12.73 -4.15
CA ARG A 73 -6.99 -12.47 -5.43
C ARG A 73 -5.71 -13.29 -5.57
N GLY A 74 -5.48 -14.26 -4.69
CA GLY A 74 -4.29 -15.12 -4.71
C GLY A 74 -3.05 -14.51 -4.08
N TYR A 75 -3.17 -13.34 -3.44
CA TYR A 75 -2.05 -12.73 -2.70
C TYR A 75 -2.10 -13.21 -1.25
N GLN A 76 -1.08 -13.94 -0.82
CA GLN A 76 -0.89 -14.27 0.59
C GLN A 76 -0.16 -13.12 1.29
N MET A 77 -0.86 -12.43 2.20
CA MET A 77 -0.20 -11.59 3.19
C MET A 77 0.44 -12.51 4.23
N ILE A 78 1.77 -12.56 4.23
CA ILE A 78 2.55 -13.12 5.33
C ILE A 78 2.51 -12.12 6.49
N ASP A 79 2.03 -12.56 7.64
CA ASP A 79 2.19 -11.80 8.89
C ASP A 79 3.70 -11.74 9.19
N ALA A 80 4.19 -10.52 9.46
CA ALA A 80 5.60 -10.25 9.76
C ALA A 80 5.94 -10.56 11.23
#